data_AF-A0A9P6FKQ3-F1
#
_entry.id   AF-A0A9P6FKQ3-F1
#
_cell.length_a   1.000
_cell.length_b   1.000
_cell.length_c   1.000
_cell.angle_alpha   90.00
_cell.angle_beta   90.00
_cell.angle_gamma   90.00
#
_symmetry.space_group_name_H-M   'P 1'
#
loop_
_entity.id
_entity.type
_entity.pdbx_description
1 polymer ?
#
loop_
_entity_poly.entity_id
_entity_poly.type
_entity_poly.pdbx_seq_one_letter_code
_entity_poly.pdbx_strand_id
1 'polypeptide(L)'
;MTPGPVVLVGHSFGGLAITNAGNADNVAALVYISAFAPDDNQSIAELGANFAPLPSAKAFIFDAQGRFWLSHDDFLKYFAPDVPKAQANLMAAVQGPADGARFEWRSGPAAWKKKPSYFLVSEHDQIISPELEAWEAKNIKAVKTVSVPGASHAALVSHPDIVANLIIDAAKAVAAKS
;
A
#
# COMPACT_ATOMS: atom_id res chain seq x y z
N MET A 1 21.40 -1.84 12.23
CA MET A 1 21.08 -2.53 10.96
C MET A 1 20.69 -3.96 11.29
N THR A 2 19.61 -4.46 10.69
CA THR A 2 19.16 -5.85 10.89
C THR A 2 20.10 -6.80 10.12
N PRO A 3 20.74 -7.78 10.77
CA PRO A 3 21.58 -8.76 10.07
C PRO A 3 20.75 -9.66 9.13
N GLY A 4 21.29 -9.97 7.96
CA GLY A 4 20.72 -10.95 7.01
C GLY A 4 19.70 -10.38 6.00
N PRO A 5 19.19 -11.24 5.11
CA PRO A 5 18.20 -10.87 4.10
C PRO A 5 16.89 -10.35 4.72
N VAL A 6 16.39 -9.21 4.26
CA VAL A 6 15.17 -8.56 4.75
C VAL A 6 14.10 -8.54 3.67
N VAL A 7 12.86 -8.82 4.06
CA VAL A 7 11.66 -8.56 3.25
C VAL A 7 11.03 -7.27 3.75
N LEU A 8 10.86 -6.27 2.87
CA LEU A 8 10.14 -5.05 3.21
C LEU A 8 8.67 -5.18 2.83
N VAL A 9 7.78 -4.75 3.72
CA VAL A 9 6.32 -4.78 3.52
C VAL A 9 5.79 -3.36 3.63
N GLY A 10 5.06 -2.90 2.62
CA GLY A 10 4.52 -1.56 2.52
C GLY A 10 3.03 -1.59 2.25
N HIS A 11 2.24 -0.97 3.13
CA HIS A 11 0.81 -0.74 2.92
C HIS A 11 0.55 0.68 2.44
N SER A 12 -0.38 0.87 1.50
CA SER A 12 -0.79 2.21 1.03
C SER A 12 0.42 3.04 0.56
N PHE A 13 0.56 4.27 1.07
CA PHE A 13 1.73 5.12 0.87
C PHE A 13 3.08 4.44 1.22
N GLY A 14 3.07 3.47 2.15
CA GLY A 14 4.23 2.68 2.52
C GLY A 14 4.83 1.91 1.34
N GLY A 15 4.07 1.66 0.28
CA GLY A 15 4.60 1.13 -0.98
C GLY A 15 5.69 2.02 -1.60
N LEU A 16 5.45 3.33 -1.72
CA LEU A 16 6.48 4.29 -2.16
C LEU A 16 7.71 4.25 -1.26
N ALA A 17 7.52 4.12 0.06
CA ALA A 17 8.64 4.05 1.01
C ALA A 17 9.51 2.80 0.77
N ILE A 18 8.90 1.62 0.59
CA ILE A 18 9.67 0.38 0.33
C ILE A 18 10.26 0.34 -1.09
N THR A 19 9.62 0.99 -2.08
CA THR A 19 10.18 1.18 -3.42
C THR A 19 11.54 1.90 -3.35
N ASN A 20 11.68 2.86 -2.45
CA ASN A 20 12.92 3.62 -2.26
C ASN A 20 13.92 2.90 -1.34
N ALA A 21 13.46 2.50 -0.15
CA ALA A 21 14.30 1.82 0.84
C ALA A 21 14.79 0.43 0.39
N GLY A 22 14.06 -0.20 -0.55
CA GLY A 22 14.38 -1.51 -1.11
C GLY A 22 15.68 -1.59 -1.89
N ASN A 23 16.33 -0.45 -2.15
CA ASN A 23 17.65 -0.41 -2.77
C ASN A 23 18.80 -0.78 -1.82
N ALA A 24 18.55 -0.88 -0.51
CA ALA A 24 19.58 -1.35 0.44
C ALA A 24 20.02 -2.78 0.13
N ASP A 25 21.31 -3.06 0.31
CA ASP A 25 21.93 -4.33 -0.11
C ASP A 25 21.31 -5.56 0.56
N ASN A 26 20.92 -5.43 1.84
CA ASN A 26 20.32 -6.53 2.59
C ASN A 26 18.81 -6.73 2.30
N VAL A 27 18.17 -5.87 1.51
CA VAL A 27 16.77 -6.08 1.12
C VAL A 27 16.71 -7.10 -0.02
N ALA A 28 15.98 -8.18 0.21
CA ALA A 28 15.90 -9.33 -0.68
C ALA A 28 14.57 -9.46 -1.42
N ALA A 29 13.48 -8.87 -0.89
CA ALA A 29 12.17 -8.86 -1.54
C ALA A 29 11.29 -7.69 -1.04
N LEU A 30 10.26 -7.37 -1.83
CA LEU A 30 9.28 -6.32 -1.54
C LEU A 30 7.87 -6.90 -1.55
N VAL A 31 7.03 -6.51 -0.59
CA VAL A 31 5.62 -6.91 -0.52
C VAL A 31 4.76 -5.65 -0.40
N TYR A 32 3.94 -5.42 -1.42
CA TYR A 32 3.01 -4.30 -1.51
C TYR A 32 1.61 -4.78 -1.10
N ILE A 33 0.99 -4.13 -0.13
CA ILE A 33 -0.35 -4.48 0.37
C ILE A 33 -1.27 -3.28 0.13
N SER A 34 -2.19 -3.36 -0.84
CA SER A 34 -3.12 -2.26 -1.16
C SER A 34 -2.37 -0.92 -1.27
N ALA A 35 -1.31 -0.89 -2.10
CA ALA A 35 -0.23 0.08 -1.99
C ALA A 35 0.21 0.64 -3.34
N PHE A 36 0.81 1.83 -3.31
CA PHE A 36 1.45 2.42 -4.50
C PHE A 36 2.84 1.84 -4.73
N ALA A 37 3.18 1.49 -5.96
CA ALA A 37 4.49 1.00 -6.41
C ALA A 37 5.03 1.82 -7.61
N PRO A 38 5.30 3.13 -7.43
CA PRO A 38 5.68 4.03 -8.52
C PRO A 38 6.98 3.64 -9.20
N ASP A 39 7.12 4.06 -10.46
CA ASP A 39 8.35 3.95 -11.25
C ASP A 39 9.37 5.05 -10.86
N ASP A 40 10.58 4.98 -11.43
CA ASP A 40 11.64 5.96 -11.29
C ASP A 40 11.12 7.36 -11.55
N ASN A 41 11.38 8.28 -10.61
CA ASN A 41 11.00 9.68 -10.71
C ASN A 41 9.48 9.91 -10.83
N GLN A 42 8.61 8.92 -10.57
CA GLN A 42 7.16 9.08 -10.61
C GLN A 42 6.61 9.46 -9.22
N SER A 43 5.63 10.37 -9.16
CA SER A 43 4.85 10.63 -7.94
C SER A 43 3.58 9.78 -7.89
N ILE A 44 3.02 9.57 -6.70
CA ILE A 44 1.76 8.80 -6.57
C ILE A 44 0.54 9.60 -7.08
N ALA A 45 0.63 10.93 -7.12
CA ALA A 45 -0.37 11.77 -7.79
C ALA A 45 -0.39 11.53 -9.30
N GLU A 46 0.79 11.53 -9.95
CA GLU A 46 0.92 11.24 -11.39
C GLU A 46 0.43 9.83 -11.73
N LEU A 47 0.75 8.87 -10.87
CA LEU A 47 0.31 7.48 -11.01
C LEU A 47 -1.22 7.36 -10.91
N GLY A 48 -1.82 7.93 -9.87
CA GLY A 48 -3.26 7.88 -9.62
C GLY A 48 -4.08 8.64 -10.67
N ALA A 49 -3.53 9.69 -11.28
CA ALA A 49 -4.20 10.49 -12.31
C ALA A 49 -4.56 9.69 -13.58
N ASN A 50 -3.98 8.51 -13.79
CA ASN A 50 -4.31 7.63 -14.91
C ASN A 50 -5.59 6.82 -14.70
N PHE A 51 -6.21 6.89 -13.51
CA PHE A 51 -7.37 6.11 -13.14
C PHE A 51 -8.53 7.01 -12.71
N ALA A 52 -9.76 6.50 -12.86
CA ALA A 52 -10.93 7.24 -12.45
C ALA A 52 -10.91 7.54 -10.94
N PRO A 53 -11.23 8.78 -10.52
CA PRO A 53 -11.22 9.13 -9.11
C PRO A 53 -12.32 8.38 -8.36
N LEU A 54 -11.96 7.84 -7.20
CA LEU A 54 -12.92 7.22 -6.29
C LEU A 54 -13.78 8.29 -5.58
N PRO A 55 -15.01 7.95 -5.13
CA PRO A 55 -15.85 8.88 -4.38
C PRO A 55 -15.18 9.47 -3.13
N SER A 56 -14.31 8.69 -2.48
CA SER A 56 -13.53 9.10 -1.30
C SER A 56 -12.58 10.28 -1.54
N ALA A 57 -12.18 10.55 -2.79
CA ALA A 57 -11.30 11.66 -3.12
C ALA A 57 -11.89 13.02 -2.69
N LYS A 58 -13.21 13.12 -2.58
CA LYS A 58 -13.94 14.32 -2.10
C LYS A 58 -14.19 14.34 -0.60
N ALA A 59 -13.88 13.26 0.11
CA ALA A 59 -14.15 13.09 1.54
C ALA A 59 -12.97 13.50 2.43
N PHE A 60 -11.78 13.68 1.85
CA PHE A 60 -10.62 14.14 2.61
C PHE A 60 -10.80 15.60 3.06
N ILE A 61 -10.58 15.81 4.36
CA ILE A 61 -10.55 17.13 4.99
C ILE A 61 -9.10 17.60 4.98
N PHE A 62 -8.87 18.86 4.62
CA PHE A 62 -7.55 19.50 4.65
C PHE A 62 -7.52 20.64 5.67
N ASP A 63 -6.43 20.74 6.43
CA ASP A 63 -6.17 21.91 7.27
C ASP A 63 -5.37 23.00 6.53
N ALA A 64 -5.17 24.13 7.21
CA ALA A 64 -4.41 25.27 6.69
C ALA A 64 -2.91 24.97 6.48
N GLN A 65 -2.40 23.86 7.01
CA GLN A 65 -1.03 23.39 6.81
C GLN A 65 -0.92 22.38 5.66
N GLY A 66 -2.03 22.09 4.96
CA GLY A 66 -2.07 21.13 3.86
C GLY A 66 -2.03 19.67 4.33
N ARG A 67 -2.28 19.41 5.61
CA ARG A 67 -2.42 18.04 6.12
C ARG A 67 -3.86 17.57 5.95
N PHE A 68 -4.03 16.26 5.80
CA PHE A 68 -5.33 15.67 5.50
C PHE A 68 -5.66 14.44 6.34
N TRP A 69 -6.95 14.19 6.49
CA TRP A 69 -7.54 13.01 7.14
C TRP A 69 -8.97 12.79 6.66
N LEU A 70 -9.59 11.68 7.06
CA LEU A 70 -11.03 11.43 6.83
C LEU A 70 -11.83 11.79 8.07
N SER A 71 -13.07 12.25 7.88
CA SER A 71 -14.03 12.28 8.99
C SER A 71 -14.17 10.87 9.58
N HIS A 72 -14.66 10.77 10.83
CA HIS A 72 -14.87 9.46 11.46
C HIS A 72 -15.76 8.55 10.60
N ASP A 73 -16.90 9.08 10.14
CA ASP A 73 -17.86 8.33 9.32
C ASP A 73 -17.29 7.97 7.94
N ASP A 74 -16.54 8.88 7.30
CA ASP A 74 -15.90 8.59 6.01
C ASP A 74 -14.76 7.59 6.14
N PHE A 75 -14.06 7.56 7.28
CA PHE A 75 -13.06 6.52 7.56
C PHE A 75 -13.72 5.14 7.62
N LEU A 76 -14.81 4.99 8.39
CA LEU A 76 -15.54 3.73 8.46
C LEU A 76 -16.09 3.32 7.09
N LYS A 77 -16.55 4.29 6.31
CA LYS A 77 -17.18 4.05 5.00
C LYS A 77 -16.19 3.67 3.90
N TYR A 78 -15.06 4.37 3.82
CA TYR A 78 -14.13 4.25 2.69
C TYR A 78 -12.83 3.51 3.05
N PHE A 79 -12.31 3.70 4.26
CA PHE A 79 -11.04 3.10 4.64
C PHE A 79 -11.20 1.69 5.21
N ALA A 80 -12.21 1.46 6.04
CA ALA A 80 -12.37 0.21 6.80
C ALA A 80 -13.81 -0.36 6.85
N PRO A 81 -14.59 -0.38 5.74
CA PRO A 81 -15.98 -0.87 5.75
C PRO A 81 -16.14 -2.36 6.06
N ASP A 82 -15.09 -3.16 5.86
CA ASP A 82 -15.05 -4.60 6.09
C ASP A 82 -14.42 -4.99 7.45
N VAL A 83 -13.95 -4.01 8.23
CA VAL A 83 -13.39 -4.23 9.57
C VAL A 83 -14.51 -4.24 10.61
N PRO A 84 -14.47 -5.12 11.64
CA PRO A 84 -15.43 -5.08 12.73
C PRO A 84 -15.58 -3.68 13.33
N LYS A 85 -16.82 -3.19 13.44
CA LYS A 85 -17.14 -1.80 13.77
C LYS A 85 -16.39 -1.24 14.98
N ALA A 86 -16.24 -2.02 16.05
CA ALA A 86 -15.51 -1.60 17.25
C ALA A 86 -14.03 -1.30 16.95
N GLN A 87 -13.39 -2.15 16.14
CA GLN A 87 -12.00 -1.97 15.72
C GLN A 87 -11.86 -0.84 14.69
N ALA A 88 -12.78 -0.75 13.73
CA ALA A 88 -12.79 0.35 12.76
C ALA A 88 -12.96 1.72 13.44
N ASN A 89 -13.79 1.81 14.48
CA ASN A 89 -13.93 3.02 15.31
C ASN A 89 -12.63 3.38 16.02
N LEU A 90 -11.91 2.39 16.57
CA LEU A 90 -10.61 2.63 17.18
C LEU A 90 -9.60 3.14 16.15
N MET A 91 -9.55 2.51 14.98
CA MET A 91 -8.68 2.94 13.87
C MET A 91 -8.97 4.38 13.44
N ALA A 92 -10.25 4.74 13.29
CA ALA A 92 -10.68 6.09 12.95
C ALA A 92 -10.29 7.11 14.03
N ALA A 93 -10.39 6.75 15.31
CA ALA A 93 -10.06 7.62 16.44
C ALA A 93 -8.55 7.88 16.58
N VAL A 94 -7.72 6.93 16.15
CA VAL A 94 -6.25 7.05 16.20
C VAL A 94 -5.62 7.46 14.86
N GLN A 95 -6.44 7.75 13.84
CA GLN A 95 -5.92 8.28 12.59
C GLN A 95 -5.24 9.65 12.84
N GLY A 96 -4.00 9.79 12.37
CA GLY A 96 -3.28 11.06 12.43
C GLY A 96 -3.43 11.86 11.14
N PRO A 97 -3.30 13.19 11.19
CA PRO A 97 -3.22 13.99 9.98
C PRO A 97 -1.94 13.61 9.19
N ALA A 98 -2.09 13.37 7.88
CA ALA A 98 -0.98 13.09 6.97
C ALA A 98 -0.61 14.33 6.15
N ASP A 99 0.65 14.49 5.79
CA ASP A 99 1.08 15.60 4.92
C ASP A 99 0.60 15.39 3.47
N GLY A 100 -0.19 16.32 2.94
CA GLY A 100 -0.69 16.28 1.56
C GLY A 100 0.41 16.40 0.51
N ALA A 101 1.52 17.08 0.82
CA ALA A 101 2.64 17.24 -0.11
C ALA A 101 3.27 15.89 -0.52
N ARG A 102 3.05 14.84 0.29
CA ARG A 102 3.58 13.50 0.02
C ARG A 102 3.07 12.87 -1.27
N PHE A 103 1.90 13.30 -1.77
CA PHE A 103 1.39 12.81 -3.05
C PHE A 103 2.28 13.21 -4.23
N GLU A 104 3.02 14.32 -4.11
CA GLU A 104 3.90 14.86 -5.15
C GLU A 104 5.36 14.42 -4.99
N TRP A 105 5.69 13.68 -3.93
CA TRP A 105 7.06 13.18 -3.74
C TRP A 105 7.41 12.19 -4.84
N ARG A 106 8.47 12.52 -5.59
CA ARG A 106 8.98 11.67 -6.67
C ARG A 106 9.80 10.53 -6.10
N SER A 107 9.52 9.31 -6.56
CA SER A 107 10.33 8.15 -6.21
C SER A 107 11.75 8.29 -6.76
N GLY A 108 12.74 7.81 -6.02
CA GLY A 108 14.07 7.49 -6.55
C GLY A 108 14.03 6.22 -7.42
N PRO A 109 15.19 5.57 -7.63
CA PRO A 109 15.26 4.32 -8.38
C PRO A 109 14.34 3.25 -7.78
N ALA A 110 13.46 2.69 -8.58
CA ALA A 110 12.43 1.78 -8.15
C ALA A 110 13.02 0.39 -7.86
N ALA A 111 13.11 0.03 -6.58
CA ALA A 111 13.74 -1.21 -6.16
C ALA A 111 13.08 -2.46 -6.77
N TRP A 112 11.77 -2.42 -7.07
CA TRP A 112 11.04 -3.52 -7.69
C TRP A 112 11.58 -3.92 -9.07
N LYS A 113 12.33 -3.05 -9.76
CA LYS A 113 13.02 -3.40 -11.02
C LYS A 113 14.12 -4.44 -10.84
N LYS A 114 14.67 -4.55 -9.61
CA LYS A 114 15.81 -5.42 -9.28
C LYS A 114 15.48 -6.46 -8.21
N LYS A 115 14.39 -6.28 -7.46
CA LYS A 115 14.00 -7.14 -6.35
C LYS A 115 12.71 -7.88 -6.67
N PRO A 116 12.60 -9.18 -6.35
CA PRO A 116 11.34 -9.89 -6.46
C PRO A 116 10.28 -9.17 -5.63
N SER A 117 9.13 -8.93 -6.24
CA SER A 117 8.04 -8.16 -5.66
C SER A 117 6.77 -9.01 -5.58
N TYR A 118 5.98 -8.78 -4.55
CA TYR A 118 4.73 -9.47 -4.26
C TYR A 118 3.66 -8.42 -4.04
N PHE A 119 2.41 -8.72 -4.40
CA PHE A 119 1.34 -7.73 -4.34
C PHE A 119 0.05 -8.33 -3.80
N LEU A 120 -0.63 -7.62 -2.92
CA LEU A 120 -2.01 -7.90 -2.52
C LEU A 120 -2.91 -6.78 -3.05
N VAL A 121 -3.94 -7.18 -3.80
CA VAL A 121 -4.98 -6.29 -4.35
C VAL A 121 -6.22 -6.39 -3.49
N SER A 122 -6.69 -5.27 -2.97
CA SER A 122 -7.96 -5.13 -2.27
C SER A 122 -9.08 -4.83 -3.26
N GLU A 123 -9.95 -5.79 -3.55
CA GLU A 123 -10.94 -5.64 -4.64
C GLU A 123 -12.10 -4.68 -4.32
N HIS A 124 -12.22 -4.24 -3.06
CA HIS A 124 -13.19 -3.24 -2.62
C HIS A 124 -12.50 -2.05 -1.95
N ASP A 125 -11.24 -1.78 -2.29
CA ASP A 125 -10.54 -0.59 -1.85
C ASP A 125 -11.27 0.68 -2.34
N GLN A 126 -11.49 1.62 -1.42
CA GLN A 126 -12.11 2.91 -1.71
C GLN A 126 -11.16 4.06 -1.37
N ILE A 127 -9.87 3.82 -1.18
CA ILE A 127 -8.82 4.82 -0.99
C ILE A 127 -7.85 4.79 -2.19
N ILE A 128 -7.43 3.61 -2.61
CA ILE A 128 -6.67 3.36 -3.84
C ILE A 128 -7.57 2.55 -4.77
N SER A 129 -7.63 2.90 -6.07
CA SER A 129 -8.49 2.15 -6.99
C SER A 129 -8.02 0.70 -7.11
N PRO A 130 -8.92 -0.31 -6.99
CA PRO A 130 -8.55 -1.70 -7.25
C PRO A 130 -8.00 -1.91 -8.68
N GLU A 131 -8.44 -1.09 -9.63
CA GLU A 131 -7.90 -1.10 -11.00
C GLU A 131 -6.43 -0.64 -11.03
N LEU A 132 -6.10 0.40 -10.26
CA LEU A 132 -4.73 0.88 -10.11
C LEU A 132 -3.87 -0.19 -9.44
N GLU A 133 -4.32 -0.77 -8.33
CA GLU A 133 -3.59 -1.83 -7.63
C GLU A 133 -3.30 -3.03 -8.53
N ALA A 134 -4.31 -3.50 -9.27
CA ALA A 134 -4.15 -4.59 -10.22
C ALA A 134 -3.19 -4.24 -11.37
N TRP A 135 -3.27 -3.01 -11.87
CA TRP A 135 -2.34 -2.51 -12.88
C TRP A 135 -0.91 -2.46 -12.36
N GLU A 136 -0.69 -1.98 -11.14
CA GLU A 136 0.64 -1.91 -10.53
C GLU A 136 1.23 -3.29 -10.29
N ALA A 137 0.46 -4.22 -9.73
CA ALA A 137 0.89 -5.61 -9.56
C ALA A 137 1.41 -6.22 -10.87
N LYS A 138 0.74 -5.91 -11.99
CA LYS A 138 1.16 -6.32 -13.34
C LYS A 138 2.40 -5.55 -13.80
N ASN A 139 2.43 -4.22 -13.63
CA ASN A 139 3.50 -3.35 -14.12
C ASN A 139 4.85 -3.66 -13.44
N ILE A 140 4.84 -3.91 -12.13
CA ILE A 140 6.04 -4.30 -11.38
C ILE A 140 6.44 -5.76 -11.61
N LYS A 141 5.67 -6.51 -12.42
CA LYS A 141 5.87 -7.95 -12.67
C LYS A 141 5.94 -8.74 -11.37
N ALA A 142 4.94 -8.55 -10.50
CA ALA A 142 4.90 -9.23 -9.22
C ALA A 142 5.03 -10.75 -9.41
N VAL A 143 5.92 -11.37 -8.63
CA VAL A 143 6.14 -12.82 -8.58
C VAL A 143 4.86 -13.54 -8.20
N LYS A 144 4.08 -12.94 -7.30
CA LYS A 144 2.75 -13.40 -6.91
C LYS A 144 1.87 -12.20 -6.63
N THR A 145 0.66 -12.24 -7.18
CA THR A 145 -0.43 -11.32 -6.88
C THR A 145 -1.55 -12.09 -6.20
N VAL A 146 -2.06 -11.57 -5.08
CA VAL A 146 -3.23 -12.12 -4.40
C VAL A 146 -4.32 -11.06 -4.41
N SER A 147 -5.39 -11.31 -5.15
CA SER A 147 -6.59 -10.46 -5.10
C SER A 147 -7.53 -10.96 -4.01
N VAL A 148 -8.03 -10.07 -3.17
CA VAL A 148 -8.90 -10.41 -2.04
C VAL A 148 -10.29 -9.81 -2.26
N PRO A 149 -11.28 -10.64 -2.65
CA PRO A 149 -12.64 -10.19 -2.86
C PRO A 149 -13.23 -9.56 -1.60
N GLY A 150 -13.83 -8.38 -1.75
CA GLY A 150 -14.48 -7.65 -0.65
C GLY A 150 -13.54 -6.93 0.32
N ALA A 151 -12.22 -7.12 0.21
CA ALA A 151 -11.26 -6.44 1.06
C ALA A 151 -11.25 -4.93 0.78
N SER A 152 -11.32 -4.13 1.84
CA SER A 152 -11.14 -2.69 1.76
C SER A 152 -9.66 -2.30 1.78
N HIS A 153 -9.39 -0.99 1.90
CA HIS A 153 -8.04 -0.48 2.11
C HIS A 153 -7.37 -1.03 3.39
N ALA A 154 -8.18 -1.47 4.36
CA ALA A 154 -7.71 -2.02 5.62
C ALA A 154 -7.47 -3.54 5.59
N ALA A 155 -7.08 -4.14 4.45
CA ALA A 155 -6.87 -5.58 4.30
C ALA A 155 -5.88 -6.20 5.32
N LEU A 156 -4.92 -5.41 5.81
CA LEU A 156 -4.01 -5.81 6.91
C LEU A 156 -4.74 -6.10 8.24
N VAL A 157 -5.96 -5.58 8.41
CA VAL A 157 -6.80 -5.75 9.59
C VAL A 157 -7.95 -6.73 9.32
N SER A 158 -8.64 -6.61 8.19
CA SER A 158 -9.79 -7.45 7.86
C SER A 158 -9.41 -8.84 7.33
N HIS A 159 -8.23 -8.97 6.71
CA HIS A 159 -7.73 -10.22 6.11
C HIS A 159 -6.28 -10.54 6.52
N PRO A 160 -5.96 -10.54 7.83
CA PRO A 160 -4.58 -10.63 8.32
C PRO A 160 -3.90 -11.94 7.91
N ASP A 161 -4.64 -13.06 7.84
CA ASP A 161 -4.09 -14.36 7.44
C ASP A 161 -3.62 -14.36 5.98
N ILE A 162 -4.37 -13.71 5.08
CA ILE A 162 -4.01 -13.63 3.66
C ILE A 162 -2.75 -12.77 3.48
N VAL A 163 -2.69 -11.63 4.17
CA VAL A 163 -1.52 -10.74 4.20
C VAL A 163 -0.31 -11.48 4.75
N ALA A 164 -0.44 -12.14 5.91
CA ALA A 164 0.64 -12.89 6.55
C ALA A 164 1.16 -14.00 5.64
N ASN A 165 0.27 -14.75 4.98
CA ASN A 165 0.68 -15.81 4.06
C ASN A 165 1.47 -15.28 2.86
N LEU A 166 1.09 -14.14 2.28
CA LEU A 166 1.86 -13.53 1.20
C LEU A 166 3.28 -13.11 1.65
N ILE A 167 3.38 -12.55 2.86
CA ILE A 167 4.68 -12.19 3.45
C ILE A 167 5.54 -13.43 3.70
N ILE A 168 4.94 -14.49 4.25
CA ILE A 168 5.62 -15.77 4.50
C ILE A 168 6.09 -16.41 3.20
N ASP A 169 5.30 -16.35 2.13
CA ASP A 169 5.71 -16.86 0.82
C ASP A 169 6.93 -16.11 0.29
N ALA A 170 6.94 -14.78 0.41
CA ALA A 170 8.09 -13.95 0.03
C ALA A 170 9.34 -14.31 0.86
N ALA A 171 9.18 -14.46 2.18
CA ALA A 171 10.28 -14.83 3.07
C ALA A 171 10.85 -16.23 2.78
N LYS A 172 9.99 -17.22 2.53
CA LYS A 172 10.40 -18.58 2.15
C LYS A 172 11.17 -18.59 0.83
N ALA A 173 10.71 -17.81 -0.16
CA ALA A 173 11.40 -17.69 -1.44
C ALA A 173 12.78 -17.03 -1.32
N VAL A 174 12.97 -16.09 -0.39
CA VAL A 174 14.27 -15.50 -0.06
C VAL A 174 15.18 -16.53 0.64
N ALA A 175 14.65 -17.24 1.64
CA ALA A 175 15.40 -18.24 2.39
C ALA A 175 15.89 -19.40 1.50
N ALA A 176 15.10 -19.82 0.52
CA ALA A 176 15.48 -20.89 -0.42
C ALA A 176 16.61 -20.50 -1.40
N LYS A 177 16.96 -19.21 -1.48
CA LYS A 177 18.02 -18.66 -2.36
C LYS A 177 19.28 -18.25 -1.62
N SER A 178 19.26 -18.28 -0.29
CA SER A 178 20.37 -17.91 0.59
C SER A 178 21.20 -19.12 0.97
#